data_AF-A0AAU9VUC4-F1
#
_entry.id   AF-A0AAU9VUC4-F1
#
_cell.length_a   1.000
_cell.length_b   1.000
_cell.length_c   1.000
_cell.angle_alpha   90.00
_cell.angle_beta   90.00
_cell.angle_gamma   90.00
#
_symmetry.space_group_name_H-M   'P 1'
#
loop_
_entity.id
_entity.type
_entity.pdbx_description
1 polymer ?
#
loop_
_entity_poly.entity_id
_entity_poly.type
_entity_poly.pdbx_seq_one_letter_code
_entity_poly.pdbx_strand_id
1 'polypeptide(L)'
;MTTDGGGWLLVANFVSNFTSPSRLTAESSYRGVRNFTNNKMGITVSALKELRSHLSFTQLRFHCSEKQGRTFRVTTVSNSTGEAVVEYFSGQTDVHPDSCGSFQRMEDDNSKLAMECESFFARRFLENLCALTN
;
A
#
# COMPACT_ATOMS: atom_id res chain seq x y z
N MET A 1 12.06 13.45 -1.04
CA MET A 1 11.87 12.14 -0.38
C MET A 1 13.06 11.93 0.54
N THR A 2 12.90 12.22 1.82
CA THR A 2 13.81 11.75 2.86
C THR A 2 13.51 10.28 3.06
N THR A 3 14.47 9.42 2.76
CA THR A 3 14.44 8.01 3.12
C THR A 3 15.45 7.82 4.23
N ASP A 4 15.20 6.90 5.15
CA ASP A 4 16.15 6.51 6.21
C ASP A 4 17.30 5.67 5.62
N GLY A 5 17.91 6.13 4.53
CA GLY A 5 19.05 5.48 3.85
C GLY A 5 18.69 4.46 2.75
N GLY A 6 17.44 3.99 2.67
CA GLY A 6 16.97 2.99 1.69
C GLY A 6 16.20 3.54 0.47
N GLY A 7 15.98 2.70 -0.55
CA GLY A 7 15.18 3.01 -1.74
C GLY A 7 13.73 2.50 -1.64
N TRP A 8 12.85 2.96 -2.55
CA TRP A 8 11.45 2.49 -2.66
C TRP A 8 11.23 1.78 -3.99
N LEU A 9 10.60 0.61 -3.96
CA LEU A 9 10.16 -0.12 -5.15
C LEU A 9 8.63 -0.06 -5.25
N LEU A 10 8.14 0.38 -6.40
CA LEU A 10 6.71 0.48 -6.69
C LEU A 10 6.18 -0.92 -7.06
N VAL A 11 5.26 -1.45 -6.26
CA VAL A 11 4.66 -2.80 -6.49
C VAL A 11 3.22 -2.76 -6.98
N ALA A 12 2.58 -1.59 -6.88
CA ALA A 12 1.24 -1.30 -7.36
C ALA A 12 1.13 0.16 -7.81
N ASN A 13 0.44 0.40 -8.91
CA ASN A 13 0.15 1.72 -9.45
C ASN A 13 -1.22 1.72 -10.15
N PHE A 14 -2.13 2.54 -9.65
CA PHE A 14 -3.49 2.64 -10.16
C PHE A 14 -3.94 4.09 -10.26
N VAL A 15 -4.23 4.53 -11.48
CA VAL A 15 -4.80 5.84 -11.79
C VAL A 15 -6.15 5.62 -12.46
N SER A 16 -7.20 6.09 -11.78
CA SER A 16 -8.57 6.03 -12.27
C SER A 16 -9.05 7.40 -12.71
N ASN A 17 -9.72 7.46 -13.86
CA ASN A 17 -10.55 8.59 -14.25
C ASN A 17 -12.00 8.12 -14.10
N PHE A 18 -12.79 8.80 -13.26
CA PHE A 18 -14.20 8.47 -12.94
C PHE A 18 -15.12 8.30 -14.16
N THR A 19 -14.67 8.68 -15.36
CA THR A 19 -15.38 8.54 -16.63
C THR A 19 -15.42 7.10 -17.17
N SER A 20 -14.59 6.18 -16.68
CA SER A 20 -14.65 4.76 -17.10
C SER A 20 -14.12 3.83 -16.00
N PRO A 21 -14.80 2.70 -15.70
CA PRO A 21 -14.28 1.69 -14.77
C PRO A 21 -12.92 1.18 -15.25
N SER A 22 -11.85 1.64 -14.61
CA SER A 22 -10.50 1.13 -14.87
C SER A 22 -10.28 -0.11 -14.01
N ARG A 23 -10.00 -1.24 -14.63
CA ARG A 23 -9.66 -2.48 -13.92
C ARG A 23 -8.18 -2.48 -13.59
N LEU A 24 -7.85 -2.88 -12.36
CA LEU A 24 -6.48 -3.19 -11.97
C LEU A 24 -6.04 -4.48 -12.67
N THR A 25 -4.91 -4.45 -13.36
CA THR A 25 -4.23 -5.63 -13.88
C THR A 25 -3.43 -6.26 -12.75
N ALA A 26 -3.80 -7.48 -12.36
CA ALA A 26 -3.06 -8.27 -11.39
C ALA A 26 -1.94 -9.05 -12.09
N GLU A 27 -0.70 -8.68 -11.82
CA GLU A 27 0.50 -9.32 -12.32
C GLU A 27 0.88 -10.48 -11.40
N SER A 28 0.95 -11.70 -11.93
CA SER A 28 1.20 -12.93 -11.16
C SER A 28 2.66 -13.15 -10.77
N SER A 29 3.59 -12.35 -11.29
CA SER A 29 5.03 -12.39 -10.99
C SER A 29 5.53 -11.01 -10.58
N TYR A 30 6.51 -10.96 -9.67
CA TYR A 30 7.13 -9.67 -9.26
C TYR A 30 7.78 -8.93 -10.44
N ARG A 31 8.15 -9.65 -11.51
CA ARG A 31 8.68 -9.05 -12.74
C ARG A 31 7.66 -8.15 -13.44
N GLY A 32 6.38 -8.32 -13.15
CA GLY A 32 5.30 -7.44 -13.62
C GLY A 32 5.43 -5.99 -13.16
N VAL A 33 6.22 -5.70 -12.11
CA VAL A 33 6.55 -4.32 -11.69
C VAL A 33 7.09 -3.46 -12.84
N ARG A 34 7.75 -4.07 -13.84
CA ARG A 34 8.22 -3.36 -15.05
C ARG A 34 7.09 -2.67 -15.84
N ASN A 35 5.84 -3.11 -15.67
CA ASN A 35 4.66 -2.58 -16.35
C ASN A 35 4.06 -1.35 -15.64
N PHE A 36 4.77 -0.76 -14.66
CA PHE A 36 4.26 0.35 -13.85
C PHE A 36 3.76 1.56 -14.65
N THR A 37 4.31 1.79 -15.85
CA THR A 37 3.90 2.89 -16.76
C THR A 37 2.46 2.76 -17.23
N ASN A 38 1.86 1.56 -17.14
CA ASN A 38 0.48 1.32 -17.53
C ASN A 38 -0.53 1.94 -16.55
N ASN A 39 -0.07 2.43 -15.39
CA ASN A 39 -0.89 3.10 -14.36
C ASN A 39 -2.12 2.31 -13.90
N LYS A 40 -2.19 1.01 -14.18
CA LYS A 40 -3.32 0.14 -13.85
C LYS A 40 -2.82 -1.26 -13.49
N MET A 41 -1.74 -1.35 -12.73
CA MET A 41 -1.10 -2.62 -12.40
C MET A 41 -0.92 -2.78 -10.89
N GLY A 42 -0.97 -4.01 -10.41
CA GLY A 42 -0.52 -4.42 -9.08
C GLY A 42 0.04 -5.83 -9.17
N ILE A 43 1.11 -6.15 -8.44
CA ILE A 43 1.52 -7.55 -8.31
C ILE A 43 0.63 -8.26 -7.28
N THR A 44 0.37 -9.56 -7.48
CA THR A 44 -0.42 -10.36 -6.55
C THR A 44 0.31 -10.57 -5.22
N VAL A 45 -0.42 -11.01 -4.18
CA VAL A 45 0.18 -11.41 -2.88
C VAL A 45 1.25 -12.49 -3.08
N SER A 46 1.01 -13.48 -3.96
CA SER A 46 2.00 -14.51 -4.28
C SER A 46 3.26 -13.94 -4.92
N ALA A 47 3.12 -12.95 -5.81
CA ALA A 47 4.24 -12.26 -6.43
C ALA A 47 5.00 -11.37 -5.42
N LEU A 48 4.29 -10.72 -4.49
CA LEU A 48 4.93 -9.96 -3.42
C LEU A 48 5.68 -10.87 -2.44
N LYS A 49 5.15 -12.07 -2.18
CA LYS A 49 5.83 -13.12 -1.42
C LYS A 49 7.13 -13.57 -2.09
N GLU A 50 7.08 -13.83 -3.39
CA GLU A 50 8.26 -14.15 -4.20
C GLU A 50 9.29 -13.01 -4.15
N LEU A 51 8.82 -11.76 -4.31
CA LEU A 51 9.67 -10.57 -4.24
C LEU A 51 10.38 -10.45 -2.89
N ARG A 52 9.70 -10.74 -1.79
CA ARG A 52 10.28 -10.69 -0.44
C ARG A 52 11.39 -11.71 -0.22
N SER A 53 11.37 -12.83 -0.96
CA SER A 53 12.48 -13.79 -0.94
C SER A 53 13.74 -13.27 -1.65
N HIS A 54 13.60 -12.27 -2.53
CA HIS A 54 14.70 -11.65 -3.27
C HIS A 54 15.15 -10.32 -2.68
N LEU A 55 14.23 -9.59 -2.04
CA LEU A 55 14.45 -8.28 -1.44
C LEU A 55 13.94 -8.29 0.00
N SER A 56 14.84 -8.09 0.97
CA SER A 56 14.50 -7.98 2.39
C SER A 56 13.90 -6.61 2.73
N PHE A 57 12.76 -6.27 2.13
CA PHE A 57 12.04 -5.05 2.47
C PHE A 57 11.32 -5.22 3.82
N THR A 58 11.39 -4.16 4.63
CA THR A 58 10.85 -4.11 6.00
C THR A 58 9.73 -3.08 6.15
N GLN A 59 9.38 -2.38 5.08
CA GLN A 59 8.34 -1.36 5.09
C GLN A 59 7.47 -1.41 3.85
N LEU A 60 6.19 -1.06 4.04
CA LEU A 60 5.24 -0.78 2.96
C LEU A 60 4.81 0.67 3.04
N ARG A 61 4.64 1.29 1.87
CA ARG A 61 4.13 2.65 1.75
C ARG A 61 2.85 2.64 0.96
N PHE A 62 1.83 3.28 1.52
CA PHE A 62 0.55 3.49 0.88
C PHE A 62 0.43 4.96 0.53
N HIS A 63 0.11 5.23 -0.73
CA HIS A 63 -0.03 6.58 -1.24
C HIS A 63 -1.21 6.64 -2.20
N CYS A 64 -2.19 7.46 -1.86
CA CYS A 64 -3.33 7.78 -2.69
C CYS A 64 -3.52 9.30 -2.70
N SER A 65 -3.79 9.85 -3.88
CA SER A 65 -4.06 11.28 -4.05
C SER A 65 -5.28 11.49 -4.93
N GLU A 66 -6.20 12.33 -4.49
CA GLU A 66 -7.38 12.72 -5.25
C GLU A 66 -7.17 14.06 -5.95
N LYS A 67 -7.83 14.26 -7.10
CA LYS A 67 -7.79 15.54 -7.84
C LYS A 67 -8.24 16.74 -7.01
N GLN A 68 -9.07 16.54 -5.98
CA GLN A 68 -9.55 17.60 -5.08
C GLN A 68 -8.53 17.97 -3.98
N GLY A 69 -7.30 17.46 -4.05
CA GLY A 69 -6.20 17.83 -3.14
C GLY A 69 -6.14 17.02 -1.85
N ARG A 70 -6.96 15.98 -1.71
CA ARG A 70 -6.86 15.04 -0.59
C ARG A 70 -5.78 14.00 -0.85
N THR A 71 -4.91 13.80 0.12
CA THR A 71 -3.79 12.86 0.06
C THR A 71 -3.87 11.95 1.27
N PHE A 72 -3.98 10.65 1.00
CA PHE A 72 -3.76 9.60 1.98
C PHE A 72 -2.34 9.06 1.81
N ARG A 73 -1.50 9.20 2.82
CA ARG A 73 -0.10 8.77 2.76
C ARG A 73 0.43 8.32 4.10
N VAL A 74 0.69 7.02 4.18
CA VAL A 74 1.27 6.39 5.36
C VAL A 74 2.37 5.41 4.97
N THR A 75 3.28 5.17 5.90
CA THR A 75 4.29 4.12 5.80
C THR A 75 4.16 3.22 7.02
N THR A 76 4.44 1.92 6.91
CA THR A 76 4.54 1.07 8.10
C THR A 76 5.70 1.52 8.97
N VAL A 77 5.53 1.44 10.30
CA VAL A 77 6.63 1.75 11.24
C VAL A 77 7.70 0.66 11.22
N SER A 78 8.94 1.01 11.56
CA SER A 78 10.08 0.07 11.58
C SER A 78 10.19 -0.68 12.92
N ASN A 79 9.13 -1.38 13.31
CA ASN A 79 9.08 -2.21 14.52
C ASN A 79 8.23 -3.48 14.25
N SER A 80 7.94 -4.27 15.28
CA SER A 80 7.17 -5.51 15.14
C SER A 80 5.73 -5.32 14.64
N THR A 81 5.06 -4.21 14.97
CA THR A 81 3.68 -3.97 14.52
C THR A 81 3.65 -3.60 13.04
N GLY A 82 4.61 -2.80 12.58
CA GLY A 82 4.79 -2.55 11.15
C GLY A 82 5.24 -3.79 10.38
N GLU A 83 6.13 -4.62 10.93
CA GLU A 83 6.54 -5.88 10.29
C GLU A 83 5.36 -6.83 10.11
N ALA A 84 4.47 -6.95 11.09
CA ALA A 84 3.25 -7.76 10.97
C ALA A 84 2.39 -7.35 9.77
N VAL A 85 2.34 -6.06 9.44
CA VAL A 85 1.69 -5.55 8.22
C VAL A 85 2.43 -6.04 6.97
N VAL A 86 3.75 -5.94 6.93
CA VAL A 86 4.56 -6.42 5.80
C VAL A 86 4.38 -7.93 5.59
N GLU A 87 4.34 -8.71 6.67
CA GLU A 87 4.12 -10.17 6.63
C GLU A 87 2.74 -10.51 6.04
N TYR A 88 1.69 -9.82 6.50
CA TYR A 88 0.33 -10.02 6.01
C TYR A 88 0.21 -9.73 4.51
N PHE A 89 0.64 -8.54 4.06
CA PHE A 89 0.56 -8.19 2.63
C PHE A 89 1.48 -9.03 1.73
N SER A 90 2.56 -9.58 2.29
CA SER A 90 3.48 -10.47 1.57
C SER A 90 3.07 -11.95 1.67
N GLY A 91 1.88 -12.27 2.21
CA GLY A 91 1.36 -13.64 2.28
C GLY A 91 2.21 -14.58 3.13
N GLN A 92 2.88 -14.06 4.16
CA GLN A 92 3.62 -14.86 5.16
C GLN A 92 2.70 -15.32 6.29
N THR A 93 1.63 -14.57 6.55
CA THR A 93 0.62 -14.88 7.55
C THR A 93 -0.76 -14.43 7.05
N ASP A 94 -1.80 -15.15 7.46
CA ASP A 94 -3.21 -14.74 7.28
C ASP A 94 -3.75 -14.00 8.52
N VAL A 95 -2.93 -13.86 9.57
CA VAL A 95 -3.28 -13.11 10.78
C VAL A 95 -3.38 -11.63 10.42
N HIS A 96 -4.54 -11.04 10.68
CA HIS A 96 -4.75 -9.62 10.45
C HIS A 96 -3.97 -8.80 11.48
N PRO A 97 -3.10 -7.88 11.04
CA PRO A 97 -2.35 -7.03 11.94
C PRO A 97 -3.24 -5.93 12.52
N ASP A 98 -2.89 -5.45 13.71
CA ASP A 98 -3.48 -4.23 14.24
C ASP A 98 -3.09 -3.04 13.35
N SER A 99 -3.98 -2.07 13.22
CA SER A 99 -3.67 -0.84 12.49
C SER A 99 -3.03 0.21 13.39
N CYS A 100 -3.57 0.36 14.59
CA CYS A 100 -3.10 1.34 15.55
C CYS A 100 -1.66 1.02 15.95
N GLY A 101 -0.77 1.99 15.74
CA GLY A 101 0.66 1.82 15.99
C GLY A 101 1.43 1.06 14.91
N SER A 102 0.79 0.60 13.83
CA SER A 102 1.47 -0.08 12.71
C SER A 102 1.84 0.84 11.55
N PHE A 103 1.30 2.06 11.54
CA PHE A 103 1.53 3.05 10.50
C PHE A 103 1.98 4.39 11.06
N GLN A 104 2.85 5.06 10.31
CA GLN A 104 3.25 6.43 10.49
C GLN A 104 2.66 7.29 9.38
N ARG A 105 1.99 8.37 9.76
CA ARG A 105 1.49 9.39 8.85
C ARG A 105 2.65 10.20 8.26
N MET A 106 2.62 10.43 6.95
CA MET A 106 3.61 11.25 6.24
C MET A 106 3.19 12.72 6.25
N GLU A 107 4.15 13.65 6.09
CA GLU A 107 3.96 15.10 6.23
C GLU A 107 2.85 15.69 5.33
N ASP A 108 2.70 15.15 4.11
CA ASP A 108 1.72 15.60 3.11
C ASP A 108 0.35 14.90 3.20
N ASP A 109 0.16 13.98 4.15
CA ASP A 109 -1.15 13.38 4.38
C ASP A 109 -2.11 14.40 5.01
N ASN A 110 -3.32 14.51 4.46
CA ASN A 110 -4.40 15.32 5.02
C ASN A 110 -5.71 14.52 5.16
N SER A 111 -5.58 13.20 5.21
CA SER A 111 -6.72 12.29 5.26
C SER A 111 -7.25 12.13 6.68
N LYS A 112 -8.57 12.02 6.83
CA LYS A 112 -9.18 11.62 8.11
C LYS A 112 -8.86 10.16 8.45
N LEU A 113 -8.73 9.32 7.43
CA LEU A 113 -8.45 7.89 7.58
C LEU A 113 -7.13 7.63 8.32
N ALA A 114 -6.09 8.44 8.08
CA ALA A 114 -4.83 8.32 8.82
C ALA A 114 -4.95 8.71 10.30
N MET A 115 -6.03 9.40 10.70
CA MET A 115 -6.32 9.75 12.10
C MET A 115 -7.18 8.70 12.82
N GLU A 116 -7.87 7.83 12.09
CA GLU A 116 -8.80 6.83 12.62
C GLU A 116 -8.24 5.41 12.46
N CYS A 117 -7.19 5.07 13.21
CA CYS A 117 -6.48 3.80 13.03
C CYS A 117 -7.37 2.56 13.22
N GLU A 118 -8.38 2.59 14.09
CA GLU A 118 -9.34 1.49 14.30
C GLU A 118 -10.14 1.13 13.02
N SER A 119 -10.32 2.09 12.12
CA SER A 119 -11.12 1.91 10.89
C SER A 119 -10.35 1.25 9.75
N PHE A 120 -9.01 1.23 9.84
CA PHE A 120 -8.10 0.96 8.73
C PHE A 120 -8.19 -0.49 8.20
N PHE A 121 -8.20 -1.48 9.10
CA PHE A 121 -8.35 -2.89 8.74
C PHE A 121 -9.79 -3.40 8.91
N ALA A 122 -10.60 -2.76 9.75
CA ALA A 122 -11.98 -3.15 10.01
C ALA A 122 -12.94 -2.93 8.81
N ARG A 123 -12.55 -2.12 7.80
CA ARG A 123 -13.45 -1.71 6.70
C ARG A 123 -12.98 -2.03 5.27
N ARG A 124 -12.24 -3.13 5.06
CA ARG A 124 -11.77 -3.59 3.73
C ARG A 124 -10.67 -2.70 3.14
N PHE A 125 -9.52 -2.72 3.79
CA PHE A 125 -8.28 -2.08 3.33
C PHE A 125 -7.93 -2.39 1.87
N LEU A 126 -8.15 -3.63 1.41
CA LEU A 126 -7.82 -4.05 0.04
C LEU A 126 -8.84 -3.61 -1.02
N GLU A 127 -10.09 -3.34 -0.66
CA GLU A 127 -11.11 -3.04 -1.67
C GLU A 127 -11.19 -1.56 -2.01
N ASN A 128 -10.80 -0.65 -1.11
CA ASN A 128 -11.13 0.77 -1.25
C ASN A 128 -10.08 1.74 -0.67
N LEU A 129 -8.78 1.40 -0.72
CA LEU A 129 -7.66 2.28 -0.31
C LEU A 129 -7.74 3.73 -0.85
N CYS A 130 -8.46 3.94 -1.97
CA CYS A 130 -8.72 5.26 -2.57
C CYS A 130 -10.21 5.65 -2.67
N ALA A 131 -11.17 4.83 -2.21
CA ALA A 131 -12.61 5.10 -2.37
C ALA A 131 -13.32 5.46 -1.06
N LEU A 132 -12.64 5.35 0.09
CA LEU A 132 -13.17 5.68 1.43
C LEU A 132 -12.75 7.08 1.91
N THR A 133 -12.27 7.93 1.02
CA THR A 133 -11.93 9.33 1.29
C THR A 133 -13.16 10.24 1.40
N ASN A 134 -14.37 9.77 1.06
CA ASN A 134 -15.62 10.54 1.21
C ASN A 134 -16.04 10.74 2.67
#